data_AF-A0A4U1CDZ0-F1
#
_entry.id   AF-A0A4U1CDZ0-F1
#
_cell.length_a   1.000
_cell.length_b   1.000
_cell.length_c   1.000
_cell.angle_alpha   90.00
_cell.angle_beta   90.00
_cell.angle_gamma   90.00
#
_symmetry.space_group_name_H-M   'P 1'
#
loop_
_entity.id
_entity.type
_entity.pdbx_description
1 polymer ?
#
loop_
_entity_poly.entity_id
_entity_poly.type
_entity_poly.pdbx_seq_one_letter_code
_entity_poly.pdbx_strand_id
1 'polypeptide(L)' 'MRKVFAIISSIITIFAIKEGYHIFTSSDKDIISQRPILIVIALSIIIPLIVLSLWLWKPKNNNPEES' A
#
# COMPACT_ATOMS: atom_id res chain seq x y z
N MET A 1 10.99 -4.53 -16.43
CA MET A 1 11.28 -4.21 -15.01
C MET A 1 10.12 -3.48 -14.31
N ARG A 2 9.70 -2.26 -14.71
CA ARG A 2 8.62 -1.49 -14.02
C ARG A 2 7.27 -2.23 -13.86
N LYS A 3 6.84 -3.00 -14.87
CA LYS A 3 5.60 -3.81 -14.80
C LYS A 3 5.63 -4.85 -13.66
N VAL A 4 6.78 -5.47 -13.40
CA VAL A 4 6.92 -6.49 -12.35
C VAL A 4 6.79 -5.83 -10.96
N PHE A 5 7.45 -4.68 -10.76
CA PHE A 5 7.28 -3.91 -9.54
C PHE A 5 5.83 -3.45 -9.33
N ALA A 6 5.08 -3.15 -10.41
CA ALA A 6 3.69 -2.71 -10.32
C ALA A 6 2.77 -3.85 -9.87
N ILE A 7 3.02 -5.05 -10.41
CA ILE A 7 2.32 -6.27 -9.99
C ILE A 7 2.61 -6.56 -8.51
N ILE A 8 3.89 -6.53 -8.10
CA ILE A 8 4.28 -6.79 -6.71
C ILE A 8 3.68 -5.74 -5.76
N SER A 9 3.76 -4.45 -6.11
CA SER A 9 3.16 -3.37 -5.34
C SER A 9 1.64 -3.55 -5.18
N SER A 10 0.95 -3.96 -6.23
CA SER A 10 -0.48 -4.25 -6.18
C SER A 10 -0.80 -5.42 -5.25
N ILE A 11 -0.01 -6.50 -5.26
CA ILE A 11 -0.20 -7.65 -4.37
C ILE A 11 0.01 -7.25 -2.90
N ILE A 12 1.09 -6.52 -2.61
CA ILE A 12 1.38 -6.08 -1.24
C ILE A 12 0.29 -5.12 -0.75
N THR A 13 -0.24 -4.26 -1.63
CA THR A 13 -1.36 -3.36 -1.29
C THR A 13 -2.60 -4.14 -0.87
N ILE A 14 -2.97 -5.20 -1.62
CA ILE A 14 -4.10 -6.07 -1.26
C ILE A 14 -3.86 -6.75 0.09
N PHE A 15 -2.63 -7.21 0.34
CA PHE A 15 -2.28 -7.85 1.61
C PHE A 15 -2.38 -6.88 2.79
N ALA A 16 -1.89 -5.64 2.60
CA ALA A 16 -1.99 -4.59 3.61
C ALA A 16 -3.44 -4.20 3.92
N ILE A 17 -4.33 -4.19 2.91
CA ILE A 17 -5.77 -3.97 3.11
C ILE A 17 -6.39 -5.12 3.91
N LYS A 18 -6.04 -6.38 3.61
CA LYS A 18 -6.51 -7.55 4.36
C LYS A 18 -6.09 -7.49 5.83
N GLU A 19 -4.83 -7.17 6.10
CA GLU A 19 -4.31 -7.03 7.47
C GLU A 19 -4.99 -5.84 8.19
N GLY A 20 -5.17 -4.71 7.50
CA GLY A 20 -5.95 -3.60 8.02
C GLY A 20 -7.36 -4.02 8.42
N TYR A 21 -8.07 -4.73 7.55
CA TYR A 21 -9.41 -5.25 7.84
C TYR A 21 -9.40 -6.19 9.05
N HIS A 22 -8.41 -7.09 9.15
CA HIS A 22 -8.27 -7.99 10.30
C HIS A 22 -8.04 -7.22 11.62
N ILE A 23 -7.22 -6.16 11.60
CA ILE A 23 -7.01 -5.27 12.75
C ILE A 23 -8.32 -4.55 13.15
N PHE A 24 -9.12 -4.13 12.16
CA PHE A 24 -10.40 -3.47 12.41
C PHE A 24 -11.50 -4.42 12.89
N THR A 25 -11.56 -5.65 12.39
CA THR A 25 -12.65 -6.60 12.71
C THR A 25 -12.30 -7.59 13.81
N SER A 26 -11.03 -7.79 14.15
CA SER A 26 -10.67 -8.72 15.21
C SER A 26 -11.13 -8.21 16.58
N SER A 27 -11.71 -9.12 17.37
CA SER A 27 -12.11 -8.91 18.76
C SER A 27 -11.04 -9.41 19.75
N ASP A 28 -9.84 -9.76 19.27
CA ASP A 28 -8.74 -10.14 20.14
C ASP A 28 -8.38 -9.00 21.10
N LYS A 29 -8.30 -9.32 22.39
CA LYS A 29 -8.00 -8.34 23.45
C LYS A 29 -6.67 -7.63 23.22
N ASP A 30 -5.68 -8.34 22.70
CA ASP A 30 -4.36 -7.77 22.39
C ASP A 30 -4.42 -6.78 21.22
N ILE A 31 -5.23 -7.07 20.20
CA ILE A 31 -5.46 -6.20 19.05
C ILE A 31 -6.28 -4.96 19.45
N ILE A 32 -7.26 -5.10 20.34
CA ILE A 32 -8.05 -3.97 20.85
C ILE A 32 -7.17 -3.01 21.67
N SER A 33 -6.32 -3.55 22.55
CA SER A 33 -5.40 -2.77 23.39
C SER A 33 -4.42 -1.94 22.56
N GLN A 34 -3.89 -2.51 21.48
CA GLN A 34 -2.89 -1.85 20.63
C GLN A 34 -3.45 -1.28 19.32
N ARG A 35 -4.78 -1.29 19.15
CA ARG A 35 -5.48 -0.82 17.96
C ARG A 35 -4.99 0.54 17.43
N PRO A 36 -4.80 1.59 18.23
CA PRO A 36 -4.30 2.87 17.71
C PRO A 36 -2.88 2.75 17.12
N ILE A 37 -2.00 1.96 17.73
CA ILE A 37 -0.64 1.74 17.24
C ILE A 37 -0.66 0.90 15.96
N LEU A 38 -1.48 -0.16 15.93
CA LEU A 38 -1.64 -1.02 14.76
C LEU A 38 -2.20 -0.26 13.55
N ILE A 39 -3.15 0.64 13.78
CA ILE A 39 -3.68 1.53 12.73
C ILE A 39 -2.60 2.47 12.19
N VAL A 40 -1.79 3.06 13.06
CA VAL A 40 -0.69 3.95 12.64
C VAL A 40 0.35 3.18 11.83
N ILE A 41 0.72 1.97 12.24
CA ILE A 41 1.65 1.12 11.49
C ILE A 41 1.06 0.76 10.13
N ALA A 42 -0.21 0.31 10.10
CA ALA A 42 -0.89 -0.04 8.87
C ALA A 42 -0.94 1.15 7.90
N LEU A 43 -1.33 2.34 8.37
CA LEU A 43 -1.34 3.57 7.57
C LEU A 43 0.07 3.96 7.11
N SER A 44 1.07 3.86 7.99
CA SER A 44 2.47 4.18 7.66
C SER A 44 3.06 3.27 6.59
N ILE A 45 2.53 2.06 6.41
CA ILE A 45 2.95 1.14 5.34
C ILE A 45 2.11 1.38 4.08
N ILE A 46 0.79 1.54 4.24
CA ILE A 46 -0.15 1.72 3.12
C ILE A 46 0.12 3.02 2.37
N ILE A 47 0.37 4.14 3.07
CA ILE A 47 0.60 5.46 2.44
C ILE A 47 1.80 5.41 1.47
N PRO A 48 3.02 5.03 1.90
CA PRO A 48 4.15 4.97 0.98
C PRO A 48 3.94 3.92 -0.11
N LEU A 49 3.23 2.81 0.17
CA LEU A 49 2.90 1.83 -0.86
C LEU A 49 2.00 2.38 -1.96
N ILE A 50 0.96 3.13 -1.60
CA ILE A 50 0.05 3.77 -2.55
C ILE A 50 0.82 4.78 -3.39
N VAL A 51 1.66 5.60 -2.76
CA VAL A 51 2.50 6.58 -3.48
C VAL A 51 3.44 5.87 -4.45
N LEU A 52 4.10 4.79 -4.02
CA LEU A 52 4.95 3.96 -4.88
C LEU A 52 4.15 3.31 -6.01
N SER A 53 2.98 2.77 -5.72
CA SER A 53 2.09 2.12 -6.68
C SER A 53 1.66 3.09 -7.77
N LEU A 54 1.16 4.27 -7.39
CA LEU A 54 0.77 5.34 -8.31
C LEU A 54 1.96 5.88 -9.10
N TRP A 55 3.11 6.09 -8.46
CA TRP A 55 4.32 6.57 -9.12
C TRP A 55 4.83 5.56 -10.16
N LEU A 56 4.66 4.28 -9.88
CA LEU A 56 5.09 3.21 -10.76
C LEU A 56 4.12 2.96 -11.92
N TRP A 57 2.82 3.17 -11.69
CA TRP A 57 1.80 3.17 -12.73
C TRP A 57 1.90 4.39 -13.64
N LYS A 58 2.49 5.50 -13.18
CA LYS A 58 2.72 6.68 -14.01
C LYS A 58 3.52 6.29 -15.25
N PRO A 59 2.92 6.36 -16.46
CA PRO A 59 3.64 6.06 -17.68
C PRO A 59 4.83 7.02 -17.76
N LYS A 60 6.02 6.48 -18.01
CA LYS A 60 7.15 7.32 -18.39
C LYS A 60 6.70 8.01 -19.67
N ASN A 61 6.37 9.29 -19.60
CA ASN A 61 6.07 10.10 -20.77
C ASN A 61 7.35 10.13 -21.60
N ASN A 62 7.52 9.17 -22.50
CA ASN A 62 8.45 9.29 -23.61
C ASN A 62 7.72 10.17 -24.63
N ASN A 63 7.60 11.47 -24.36
CA ASN A 63 7.54 12.44 -25.44
C ASN A 63 8.99 12.85 -25.71
N PRO A 64 9.70 12.20 -26.63
CA PRO A 64 10.57 12.98 -27.48
C PRO A 64 9.65 13.93 -28.27
N GLU A 65 10.03 15.20 -28.34
CA GLU A 65 9.50 16.20 -29.30
C GLU A 65 8.28 17.03 -28.86
N GLU A 66 8.57 18.16 -28.23
CA GLU A 66 8.35 19.49 -28.84
C GLU A 66 9.78 20.07 -28.93
N SER A 67 10.49 20.04 -30.06
CA SER A 67 10.34 20.82 -31.31
C SER A 67 10.38 22.32 -31.09
#